data_AF-A0A8K0P5M0-F1
#
_entry.id   AF-A0A8K0P5M0-F1
#
_cell.length_a   1.000
_cell.length_b   1.000
_cell.length_c   1.000
_cell.angle_alpha   90.00
_cell.angle_beta   90.00
_cell.angle_gamma   90.00
#
_symmetry.space_group_name_H-M   'P 1'
#
loop_
_entity.id
_entity.type
_entity.pdbx_description
1 polymer ?
#
loop_
_entity_poly.entity_id
_entity_poly.type
_entity_poly.pdbx_seq_one_letter_code
_entity_poly.pdbx_strand_id
1 'polypeptide(L)'
;MAAATATQLEKVHPGGKIVEGPDLRVQVTELFTSVQQLHEEACSVLREKAHHLSLREDLESKLSSALSSMERELQRCQKDNSGLIHLKPGSKGCDEGKKGVKAPLFWTKLKRGARGGGGGGESCSSQAVSPSFLTWGTEEVSAWLERLQLPEYRSTFERHDIRGKELVALCRRDLKELGVTKVGHVKRILAAVRDLQQGTDASAPTE
;
A
#
# COMPACT_ATOMS: atom_id res chain seq x y z
N MET A 1 -22.75 1.05 -12.81
CA MET A 1 -21.85 1.79 -11.90
C MET A 1 -21.18 2.98 -12.57
N ALA A 2 -20.40 2.81 -13.64
CA ALA A 2 -19.71 3.93 -14.30
C ALA A 2 -20.63 5.11 -14.68
N ALA A 3 -21.81 4.82 -15.27
CA ALA A 3 -22.80 5.85 -15.60
C ALA A 3 -23.34 6.59 -14.36
N ALA A 4 -23.54 5.89 -13.24
CA ALA A 4 -24.00 6.50 -11.99
C ALA A 4 -22.94 7.43 -11.39
N THR A 5 -21.67 7.01 -11.43
CA THR A 5 -20.53 7.84 -11.00
C THR A 5 -20.39 9.09 -11.86
N ALA A 6 -20.58 8.98 -13.18
CA ALA A 6 -20.59 10.12 -14.09
C ALA A 6 -21.71 11.12 -13.76
N THR A 7 -22.92 10.64 -13.49
CA THR A 7 -24.04 11.51 -13.06
C THR A 7 -23.74 12.24 -11.75
N GLN A 8 -23.10 11.57 -10.78
CA GLN A 8 -22.73 12.20 -9.52
C GLN A 8 -21.61 13.24 -9.69
N LEU A 9 -20.69 12.99 -10.63
CA LEU A 9 -19.63 13.92 -10.95
C LEU A 9 -20.19 15.20 -11.60
N GLU A 10 -21.13 15.07 -12.52
CA GLU A 10 -21.83 16.21 -13.15
C GLU A 10 -22.59 17.06 -12.12
N LYS A 11 -23.17 16.45 -11.08
CA LYS A 11 -23.82 17.20 -9.98
C LYS A 11 -22.83 18.08 -9.21
N VAL A 12 -21.62 17.56 -8.96
CA VAL A 12 -20.57 18.31 -8.24
C VAL A 12 -19.95 19.41 -9.10
N HIS A 13 -19.93 19.26 -10.43
CA HIS A 13 -19.24 20.17 -11.35
C HIS A 13 -20.04 20.65 -12.58
N PRO A 14 -21.30 21.09 -12.47
CA PRO A 14 -22.13 21.38 -13.65
C PRO A 14 -21.46 22.41 -14.57
N GLY A 15 -21.24 22.03 -15.84
CA GLY A 15 -20.57 22.90 -16.82
C GLY A 15 -19.10 23.20 -16.51
N GLY A 16 -18.43 22.36 -15.72
CA GLY A 16 -17.01 22.49 -15.36
C GLY A 16 -16.73 23.43 -14.18
N LYS A 17 -17.78 23.92 -13.49
CA LYS A 17 -17.65 24.74 -12.28
C LYS A 17 -18.08 23.95 -11.06
N ILE A 18 -17.24 23.92 -10.03
CA ILE A 18 -17.56 23.26 -8.76
C ILE A 18 -18.73 23.99 -8.11
N VAL A 19 -19.74 23.26 -7.67
CA VAL A 19 -20.87 23.83 -6.92
C VAL A 19 -20.37 24.43 -5.61
N GLU A 20 -20.81 25.63 -5.27
CA GLU A 20 -20.49 26.29 -4.01
C GLU A 20 -21.70 26.24 -3.07
N GLY A 21 -21.47 26.06 -1.77
CA GLY A 21 -22.53 26.09 -0.75
C GLY A 21 -22.52 24.89 0.20
N PRO A 22 -23.50 24.84 1.13
CA PRO A 22 -23.57 23.80 2.17
C PRO A 22 -23.79 22.39 1.59
N ASP A 23 -24.42 22.29 0.41
CA ASP A 23 -24.70 21.02 -0.26
C ASP A 23 -23.48 20.39 -0.94
N LEU A 24 -22.42 21.16 -1.20
CA LEU A 24 -21.20 20.65 -1.85
C LEU A 24 -20.64 19.44 -1.09
N ARG A 25 -20.64 19.49 0.24
CA ARG A 25 -20.09 18.41 1.07
C ARG A 25 -20.90 17.12 0.94
N VAL A 26 -22.23 17.24 0.80
CA VAL A 26 -23.14 16.09 0.60
C VAL A 26 -22.94 15.52 -0.79
N GLN A 27 -22.90 16.35 -1.82
CA GLN A 27 -22.69 15.92 -3.21
C GLN A 27 -21.31 15.27 -3.41
N VAL A 28 -20.25 15.81 -2.81
CA VAL A 28 -18.91 15.19 -2.81
C VAL A 28 -18.90 13.86 -2.07
N THR A 29 -19.68 13.72 -0.99
CA THR A 29 -19.82 12.45 -0.25
C THR A 29 -20.53 11.38 -1.09
N GLU A 30 -21.59 11.75 -1.82
CA GLU A 30 -22.26 10.85 -2.76
C GLU A 30 -21.35 10.44 -3.91
N LEU A 31 -20.64 11.40 -4.51
CA LEU A 31 -19.64 11.14 -5.55
C LEU A 31 -18.57 10.18 -5.05
N PHE A 32 -17.98 10.46 -3.88
CA PHE A 32 -16.97 9.59 -3.27
C PHE A 32 -17.48 8.17 -3.09
N THR A 33 -18.68 8.00 -2.54
CA THR A 33 -19.30 6.68 -2.34
C THR A 33 -19.48 5.94 -3.66
N SER A 34 -19.93 6.65 -4.71
CA SER A 34 -20.08 6.07 -6.04
C SER A 34 -18.74 5.67 -6.67
N VAL A 35 -17.69 6.49 -6.50
CA VAL A 35 -16.34 6.19 -7.00
C VAL A 35 -15.73 5.00 -6.25
N GLN A 36 -15.92 4.92 -4.93
CA GLN A 36 -15.45 3.78 -4.14
C GLN A 36 -16.10 2.47 -4.60
N GLN A 37 -17.42 2.48 -4.79
CA GLN A 37 -18.14 1.30 -5.27
C GLN A 37 -17.71 0.90 -6.69
N LEU A 38 -17.52 1.88 -7.59
CA LEU A 38 -17.00 1.61 -8.94
C LEU A 38 -15.60 0.98 -8.89
N HIS A 39 -14.73 1.46 -8.00
CA HIS A 39 -13.39 0.92 -7.79
C HIS A 39 -13.45 -0.53 -7.29
N GLU A 40 -14.26 -0.82 -6.27
CA GLU A 40 -14.45 -2.16 -5.73
C GLU A 40 -14.98 -3.15 -6.79
N GLU A 41 -15.97 -2.73 -7.57
CA GLU A 41 -16.53 -3.51 -8.69
C GLU A 41 -15.49 -3.77 -9.78
N ALA A 42 -14.72 -2.75 -10.18
CA ALA A 42 -13.64 -2.92 -11.15
C ALA A 42 -12.59 -3.93 -10.64
N CYS A 43 -12.24 -3.86 -9.35
CA CYS A 43 -11.33 -4.82 -8.73
C CYS A 43 -11.91 -6.24 -8.67
N SER A 44 -13.22 -6.36 -8.39
CA SER A 44 -13.93 -7.64 -8.32
C SER A 44 -13.99 -8.32 -9.70
N VAL A 45 -14.45 -7.60 -10.72
CA VAL A 45 -14.53 -8.08 -12.11
C VAL A 45 -13.17 -8.55 -12.59
N LEU A 46 -12.10 -7.81 -12.29
CA LEU A 46 -10.76 -8.21 -12.69
C LEU A 46 -10.31 -9.47 -11.95
N ARG A 47 -10.55 -9.59 -10.64
CA ARG A 47 -10.22 -10.81 -9.89
C ARG A 47 -10.93 -12.05 -10.43
N GLU A 48 -12.21 -11.93 -10.76
CA GLU A 48 -13.02 -13.07 -11.21
C GLU A 48 -12.81 -13.39 -12.69
N LYS A 49 -12.68 -12.39 -13.56
CA LYS A 49 -12.79 -12.57 -15.02
C LYS A 49 -11.52 -12.28 -15.80
N ALA A 50 -10.42 -11.88 -15.17
CA ALA A 50 -9.23 -11.48 -15.94
C ALA A 50 -8.62 -12.58 -16.80
N HIS A 51 -8.69 -13.84 -16.36
CA HIS A 51 -8.23 -14.98 -17.16
C HIS A 51 -9.08 -15.17 -18.44
N HIS A 52 -10.33 -14.72 -18.44
CA HIS A 52 -11.19 -14.67 -19.62
C HIS A 52 -10.99 -13.41 -20.47
N LEU A 53 -10.56 -12.30 -19.86
CA LEU A 53 -10.41 -11.01 -20.55
C LEU A 53 -9.12 -10.91 -21.38
N SER A 54 -8.13 -11.77 -21.15
CA SER A 54 -6.84 -11.85 -21.87
C SER A 54 -6.36 -10.49 -22.38
N LEU A 55 -6.14 -9.57 -21.43
CA LEU A 55 -5.80 -8.18 -21.73
C LEU A 55 -4.40 -8.09 -22.32
N ARG A 56 -4.23 -7.20 -23.29
CA ARG A 56 -2.91 -6.83 -23.78
C ARG A 56 -2.11 -6.18 -22.64
N GLU A 57 -0.82 -6.47 -22.55
CA GLU A 57 0.06 -6.03 -21.45
C GLU A 57 0.12 -4.51 -21.24
N ASP A 58 0.00 -3.71 -22.30
CA ASP A 58 -0.04 -2.24 -22.20
C ASP A 58 -1.38 -1.74 -21.62
N LEU A 59 -2.50 -2.43 -21.90
CA LEU A 59 -3.80 -2.12 -21.32
C LEU A 59 -3.88 -2.60 -19.87
N GLU A 60 -3.27 -3.75 -19.58
CA GLU A 60 -3.10 -4.30 -18.23
C GLU A 60 -2.37 -3.29 -17.34
N SER A 61 -1.22 -2.79 -17.78
CA SER A 61 -0.42 -1.80 -17.04
C SER A 61 -1.13 -0.44 -16.89
N LYS A 62 -1.81 0.05 -17.93
CA LYS A 62 -2.61 1.30 -17.85
C LYS A 62 -3.76 1.17 -16.86
N LEU A 63 -4.51 0.07 -16.91
CA LEU A 63 -5.64 -0.19 -16.01
C LEU A 63 -5.16 -0.32 -14.56
N SER A 64 -4.06 -1.04 -14.34
CA SER A 64 -3.39 -1.11 -13.04
C SER A 64 -3.08 0.28 -12.50
N SER A 65 -2.41 1.10 -13.31
CA SER A 65 -1.97 2.44 -12.92
C SER A 65 -3.17 3.33 -12.58
N ALA A 66 -4.23 3.26 -13.38
CA ALA A 66 -5.47 4.02 -13.16
C ALA A 66 -6.18 3.63 -11.85
N LEU A 67 -6.36 2.32 -11.59
CA LEU A 67 -6.98 1.82 -10.35
C LEU A 67 -6.10 2.17 -9.13
N SER A 68 -4.79 2.02 -9.26
CA SER A 68 -3.84 2.41 -8.21
C SER A 68 -3.93 3.90 -7.87
N SER A 69 -4.07 4.74 -8.90
CA SER A 69 -4.20 6.18 -8.71
C SER A 69 -5.50 6.54 -8.03
N MET A 70 -6.59 5.87 -8.43
CA MET A 70 -7.90 6.04 -7.82
C MET A 70 -7.89 5.62 -6.35
N GLU A 71 -7.31 4.46 -6.00
CA GLU A 71 -7.18 4.00 -4.63
C GLU A 71 -6.42 5.00 -3.74
N ARG A 72 -5.31 5.55 -4.24
CA ARG A 72 -4.53 6.56 -3.48
C ARG A 72 -5.34 7.81 -3.16
N GLU A 73 -6.15 8.28 -4.10
CA GLU A 73 -7.00 9.45 -3.86
C GLU A 73 -8.16 9.09 -2.91
N LEU A 74 -8.76 7.90 -3.05
CA LEU A 74 -9.79 7.43 -2.13
C LEU A 74 -9.27 7.29 -0.68
N GLN A 75 -8.04 6.84 -0.48
CA GLN A 75 -7.40 6.72 0.85
C GLN A 75 -7.18 8.07 1.55
N ARG A 76 -7.23 9.19 0.80
CA ARG A 76 -7.10 10.54 1.38
C ARG A 76 -8.42 11.06 1.93
N CYS A 77 -9.51 10.40 1.59
CA CYS A 77 -10.85 10.70 2.05
C CYS A 77 -11.21 9.79 3.23
N GLN A 78 -11.68 10.37 4.33
CA GLN A 78 -12.14 9.63 5.51
C GLN A 78 -13.58 10.01 5.82
N LYS A 79 -14.44 9.00 6.00
CA LYS A 79 -15.83 9.20 6.44
C LYS A 79 -15.84 9.44 7.95
N ASP A 80 -16.48 10.51 8.39
CA ASP A 80 -16.69 10.79 9.81
C ASP A 80 -17.92 10.05 10.36
N ASN A 81 -18.15 10.16 11.67
CA ASN A 81 -19.31 9.55 12.34
C ASN A 81 -20.66 10.13 11.87
N SER A 82 -20.66 11.29 11.20
CA SER A 82 -21.86 11.88 10.59
C SER A 82 -22.13 11.38 9.16
N GLY A 83 -21.26 10.50 8.65
CA GLY A 83 -21.38 9.93 7.32
C GLY A 83 -20.84 10.83 6.21
N LEU A 84 -20.17 11.93 6.54
CA LEU A 84 -19.65 12.89 5.59
C LEU A 84 -18.14 12.69 5.37
N ILE A 85 -17.68 12.96 4.16
CA ILE A 85 -16.27 12.81 3.80
C ILE A 85 -15.46 14.03 4.24
N HIS A 86 -14.29 13.77 4.82
CA HIS A 86 -13.22 14.74 5.05
C HIS A 86 -12.02 14.40 4.18
N LEU A 87 -11.50 15.40 3.49
CA LEU A 87 -10.22 15.28 2.78
C LEU A 87 -9.10 15.56 3.77
N LYS A 88 -8.21 14.59 3.98
CA LYS A 88 -6.96 14.86 4.70
C LYS A 88 -6.11 15.77 3.81
N PRO A 89 -5.77 17.00 4.25
CA PRO A 89 -4.90 17.86 3.48
C PRO A 89 -3.59 17.11 3.25
N GLY A 90 -3.27 16.89 1.97
CA GLY A 90 -2.01 16.27 1.62
C GLY A 90 -0.90 17.19 2.07
N SER A 91 -0.01 16.69 2.92
CA SER A 91 1.28 17.31 3.14
C SER A 91 1.99 17.50 1.79
N LYS A 92 1.88 18.69 1.22
CA LYS A 92 2.82 19.25 0.22
C LYS A 92 3.88 19.99 1.05
N GLY A 93 5.18 19.71 1.01
CA GLY A 93 5.94 18.73 0.27
C GLY A 93 7.40 18.76 0.75
N CYS A 94 8.18 17.79 0.31
CA CYS A 94 9.58 18.00 -0.03
C CYS A 94 9.96 17.01 -1.12
N ASP A 95 10.88 17.48 -1.93
CA ASP A 95 11.09 17.15 -3.33
C ASP A 95 11.75 15.79 -3.57
N GLU A 96 11.50 15.30 -4.78
CA GLU A 96 12.28 14.37 -5.61
C GLU A 96 13.06 13.21 -4.94
N GLY A 97 12.50 12.02 -5.11
CA GLY A 97 13.18 10.78 -4.80
C GLY A 97 12.26 9.60 -5.03
N LYS A 98 11.96 9.33 -6.31
CA LYS A 98 11.26 8.13 -6.82
C LYS A 98 10.27 7.53 -5.82
N LYS A 99 9.11 8.18 -5.68
CA LYS A 99 7.97 7.61 -4.96
C LYS A 99 7.50 6.40 -5.78
N GLY A 100 8.04 5.23 -5.44
CA GLY A 100 7.47 3.95 -5.78
C GLY A 100 6.03 3.96 -5.30
N VAL A 101 5.14 4.23 -6.25
CA VAL A 101 3.71 4.09 -6.11
C VAL A 101 3.50 2.69 -5.55
N LYS A 102 3.00 2.59 -4.32
CA LYS A 102 2.53 1.34 -3.76
C LYS A 102 1.55 0.76 -4.78
N ALA A 103 1.98 -0.30 -5.47
CA ALA A 103 1.09 -1.08 -6.28
C ALA A 103 -0.02 -1.60 -5.35
N PRO A 104 -1.30 -1.45 -5.69
CA PRO A 104 -2.38 -2.10 -5.00
C PRO A 104 -2.06 -3.58 -4.99
N LEU A 105 -1.86 -4.13 -3.79
CA LEU A 105 -1.49 -5.53 -3.54
C LEU A 105 -2.56 -6.53 -4.05
N PHE A 106 -3.64 -6.07 -4.69
CA PHE A 106 -4.70 -6.93 -5.20
C PHE A 106 -4.48 -7.44 -6.63
N TRP A 107 -3.62 -6.80 -7.45
CA TRP A 107 -3.51 -7.14 -8.89
C TRP A 107 -2.30 -7.99 -9.29
N THR A 108 -1.30 -8.14 -8.42
CA THR A 108 -0.15 -9.04 -8.65
C THR A 108 -0.51 -10.53 -8.65
N LYS A 109 -1.78 -10.87 -8.36
CA LYS A 109 -2.34 -12.21 -8.45
C LYS A 109 -3.08 -12.50 -9.77
N LEU A 110 -3.11 -11.58 -10.73
CA LEU A 110 -3.78 -11.79 -12.01
C LEU A 110 -2.97 -12.63 -13.01
N LYS A 111 -1.66 -12.73 -12.80
CA LYS A 111 -0.71 -13.27 -13.78
C LYS A 111 0.08 -14.47 -13.25
N ARG A 112 -0.52 -15.29 -12.38
CA ARG A 112 -0.01 -16.63 -12.03
C ARG A 112 -1.07 -17.68 -12.35
N GLY A 113 -1.27 -17.93 -13.65
CA GLY A 113 -2.21 -18.94 -14.11
C GLY A 113 -2.05 -19.30 -15.58
N ALA A 114 -0.85 -19.22 -16.15
CA ALA A 114 -0.58 -19.70 -17.51
C ALA A 114 0.91 -20.02 -17.73
N ARG A 115 1.43 -21.06 -17.09
CA ARG A 115 2.47 -21.97 -17.65
C ARG A 115 2.65 -23.15 -16.71
N GLY A 116 2.42 -24.34 -17.25
CA GLY A 116 2.36 -25.59 -16.50
C GLY A 116 3.72 -26.17 -16.10
N GLY A 117 3.63 -27.30 -15.39
CA GLY A 117 4.74 -28.23 -15.19
C GLY A 117 4.88 -28.78 -13.77
N GLY A 118 4.10 -29.82 -13.43
CA GLY A 118 4.56 -31.00 -12.70
C GLY A 118 4.84 -30.96 -11.19
N GLY A 119 4.02 -31.71 -10.43
CA GLY A 119 4.51 -32.78 -9.52
C GLY A 119 4.56 -32.52 -8.01
N GLY A 120 3.78 -33.32 -7.25
CA GLY A 120 3.87 -33.56 -5.80
C GLY A 120 3.06 -32.57 -4.95
N GLY A 121 1.93 -32.94 -4.32
CA GLY A 121 1.87 -33.75 -3.09
C GLY A 121 2.58 -32.99 -1.96
N GLU A 122 1.96 -32.43 -0.93
CA GLU A 122 1.03 -33.03 0.04
C GLU A 122 0.27 -31.94 0.85
N SER A 123 -0.92 -32.31 1.34
CA SER A 123 -1.76 -31.75 2.42
C SER A 123 -1.55 -30.33 2.98
N CYS A 124 -2.56 -29.50 2.69
CA CYS A 124 -3.42 -28.77 3.64
C CYS A 124 -2.82 -28.37 5.01
N SER A 125 -2.38 -27.11 5.10
CA SER A 125 -2.68 -26.26 6.25
C SER A 125 -2.89 -24.83 5.76
N SER A 126 -4.13 -24.35 5.86
CA SER A 126 -4.49 -22.95 5.71
C SER A 126 -3.80 -22.14 6.80
N GLN A 127 -2.54 -21.77 6.60
CA GLN A 127 -1.96 -20.64 7.28
C GLN A 127 -2.12 -19.45 6.36
N ALA A 128 -3.01 -18.54 6.75
CA ALA A 128 -2.90 -17.15 6.36
C ALA A 128 -1.45 -16.74 6.60
N VAL A 129 -0.69 -16.54 5.52
CA VAL A 129 0.67 -16.02 5.56
C VAL A 129 0.59 -14.59 6.06
N SER A 130 0.46 -14.46 7.38
CA SER A 130 0.78 -13.23 8.07
C SER A 130 2.19 -12.87 7.64
N PRO A 131 2.48 -11.61 7.24
CA PRO A 131 3.83 -11.23 6.90
C PRO A 131 4.77 -11.67 8.02
N SER A 132 5.71 -12.56 7.72
CA SER A 132 6.56 -13.28 8.69
C SER A 132 7.30 -12.33 9.64
N PHE A 133 7.52 -11.09 9.22
CA PHE A 133 8.16 -10.07 10.03
C PHE A 133 7.27 -9.52 11.15
N LEU A 134 5.93 -9.62 11.08
CA LEU A 134 5.05 -9.12 12.14
C LEU A 134 5.12 -9.96 13.43
N THR A 135 5.63 -11.18 13.34
CA THR A 135 5.83 -12.08 14.48
C THR A 135 7.26 -12.00 15.04
N TRP A 136 8.12 -11.13 14.50
CA TRP A 136 9.50 -10.96 14.99
C TRP A 136 9.53 -10.37 16.39
N GLY A 137 10.31 -10.98 17.27
CA GLY A 137 10.72 -10.44 18.56
C GLY A 137 11.95 -9.55 18.44
N THR A 138 12.50 -9.15 19.58
CA THR A 138 13.70 -8.29 19.66
C THR A 138 14.94 -8.96 19.08
N GLU A 139 15.07 -10.28 19.25
CA GLU A 139 16.19 -11.07 18.72
C GLU A 139 16.18 -11.12 17.18
N GLU A 140 15.02 -11.35 16.56
CA GLU A 140 14.91 -11.35 15.10
C GLU A 140 15.16 -9.96 14.51
N VAL A 141 14.74 -8.89 15.21
CA VAL A 141 15.05 -7.51 14.81
C VAL A 141 16.54 -7.22 14.93
N SER A 142 17.21 -7.71 15.97
CA SER A 142 18.67 -7.64 16.12
C SER A 142 19.38 -8.38 14.99
N ALA A 143 18.93 -9.59 14.66
CA ALA A 143 19.44 -10.40 13.55
C ALA A 143 19.28 -9.67 12.19
N TRP A 144 18.16 -9.00 12.00
CA TRP A 144 17.88 -8.19 10.82
C TRP A 144 18.80 -6.97 10.72
N LEU A 145 19.06 -6.26 11.83
CA LEU A 145 20.02 -5.16 11.86
C LEU A 145 21.45 -5.61 11.50
N GLU A 146 21.86 -6.84 11.83
CA GLU A 146 23.16 -7.37 11.38
C GLU A 146 23.23 -7.47 9.86
N ARG A 147 22.17 -8.01 9.24
CA ARG A 147 22.09 -8.20 7.79
C ARG A 147 22.12 -6.87 7.05
N LEU A 148 21.62 -5.80 7.68
CA LEU A 148 21.73 -4.43 7.17
C LEU A 148 23.08 -3.77 7.41
N GLN A 149 24.04 -4.49 8.01
CA GLN A 149 25.34 -3.98 8.41
C GLN A 149 25.21 -2.79 9.37
N LEU A 150 24.27 -2.89 10.32
CA LEU A 150 23.99 -1.89 11.35
C LEU A 150 24.00 -2.50 12.77
N PRO A 151 25.02 -3.30 13.14
CA PRO A 151 25.08 -3.98 14.43
C PRO A 151 25.11 -3.00 15.62
N GLU A 152 25.59 -1.78 15.43
CA GLU A 152 25.74 -0.79 16.50
C GLU A 152 24.41 -0.34 17.12
N TYR A 153 23.28 -0.59 16.45
CA TYR A 153 21.96 -0.20 16.95
C TYR A 153 21.20 -1.32 17.66
N ARG A 154 21.71 -2.56 17.68
CA ARG A 154 21.01 -3.71 18.28
C ARG A 154 20.63 -3.47 19.73
N SER A 155 21.61 -3.16 20.58
CA SER A 155 21.38 -2.95 22.01
C SER A 155 20.44 -1.78 22.29
N THR A 156 20.35 -0.81 21.37
CA THR A 156 19.38 0.29 21.51
C THR A 156 17.98 -0.17 21.12
N PHE A 157 17.83 -0.86 20.00
CA PHE A 157 16.54 -1.40 19.56
C PHE A 157 15.97 -2.43 20.56
N GLU A 158 16.82 -3.29 21.12
CA GLU A 158 16.46 -4.27 22.15
C GLU A 158 16.02 -3.57 23.45
N ARG A 159 16.79 -2.58 23.93
CA ARG A 159 16.45 -1.80 25.13
C ARG A 159 15.10 -1.07 25.01
N HIS A 160 14.74 -0.67 23.79
CA HIS A 160 13.49 0.01 23.49
C HIS A 160 12.35 -0.96 23.10
N ASP A 161 12.52 -2.28 23.24
CA ASP A 161 11.55 -3.33 22.87
C ASP A 161 11.00 -3.18 21.44
N ILE A 162 11.88 -2.80 20.49
CA ILE A 162 11.49 -2.64 19.10
C ILE A 162 11.33 -4.02 18.46
N ARG A 163 10.08 -4.42 18.18
CA ARG A 163 9.74 -5.67 17.51
C ARG A 163 9.24 -5.43 16.09
N GLY A 164 8.89 -6.52 15.40
CA GLY A 164 8.51 -6.48 14.00
C GLY A 164 7.32 -5.57 13.67
N LYS A 165 6.35 -5.45 14.58
CA LYS A 165 5.18 -4.57 14.42
C LYS A 165 5.56 -3.09 14.57
N GLU A 166 6.50 -2.76 15.46
CA GLU A 166 6.99 -1.40 15.67
C GLU A 166 7.87 -0.93 14.51
N LEU A 167 8.66 -1.83 13.91
CA LEU A 167 9.51 -1.51 12.75
C LEU A 167 8.73 -0.83 11.62
N VAL A 168 7.49 -1.27 11.36
CA VAL A 168 6.59 -0.72 10.33
C VAL A 168 6.16 0.71 10.63
N ALA A 169 6.05 1.04 11.91
CA ALA A 169 5.60 2.35 12.38
C ALA A 169 6.75 3.35 12.54
N LEU A 170 8.01 2.89 12.55
CA LEU A 170 9.18 3.76 12.73
C LEU A 170 9.26 4.82 11.64
N CYS A 171 9.14 6.07 12.05
CA CYS A 171 9.41 7.22 11.22
C CYS A 171 10.84 7.76 11.49
N ARG A 172 11.29 8.70 10.64
CA ARG A 172 12.62 9.31 10.79
C ARG A 172 12.85 9.96 12.17
N ARG A 173 11.79 10.46 12.81
CA ARG A 173 11.87 11.07 14.14
C ARG A 173 12.19 10.01 15.19
N ASP A 174 11.45 8.90 15.16
CA ASP A 174 11.62 7.80 16.10
C ASP A 174 13.03 7.18 15.97
N LEU A 175 13.51 7.02 14.73
CA LEU A 175 14.90 6.59 14.49
C LEU A 175 15.93 7.55 15.10
N LYS A 176 15.65 8.85 15.09
CA LYS A 176 16.53 9.85 15.73
C LYS A 176 16.50 9.72 17.26
N GLU A 177 15.33 9.44 17.84
CA GLU A 177 15.16 9.18 19.27
C GLU A 177 15.86 7.87 19.70
N LEU A 178 15.89 6.87 18.83
CA LEU A 178 16.68 5.64 18.96
C LEU A 178 18.18 5.83 18.68
N GLY A 179 18.66 7.07 18.54
CA GLY A 179 20.09 7.37 18.34
C GLY A 179 20.61 7.15 16.91
N VAL A 180 19.75 6.82 15.94
CA VAL A 180 20.11 6.70 14.52
C VAL A 180 20.12 8.09 13.88
N THR A 181 21.24 8.80 14.02
CA THR A 181 21.40 10.18 13.54
C THR A 181 22.01 10.27 12.13
N LYS A 182 22.74 9.23 11.69
CA LYS A 182 23.40 9.19 10.38
C LYS A 182 22.35 9.02 9.27
N VAL A 183 22.30 9.98 8.34
CA VAL A 183 21.30 9.98 7.24
C VAL A 183 21.36 8.70 6.41
N GLY A 184 22.55 8.17 6.13
CA GLY A 184 22.71 6.90 5.41
C GLY A 184 22.06 5.72 6.13
N HIS A 185 22.20 5.65 7.46
CA HIS A 185 21.66 4.57 8.27
C HIS A 185 20.14 4.68 8.36
N VAL A 186 19.62 5.89 8.58
CA VAL A 186 18.18 6.19 8.54
C VAL A 186 17.57 5.73 7.21
N LYS A 187 18.22 6.08 6.08
CA LYS A 187 17.72 5.67 4.75
C LYS A 187 17.75 4.16 4.57
N ARG A 188 18.80 3.47 5.03
CA ARG A 188 18.96 2.01 4.92
C ARG A 188 17.90 1.28 5.74
N ILE A 189 17.69 1.65 7.00
CA ILE A 189 16.66 1.07 7.88
C ILE A 189 15.27 1.29 7.27
N LEU A 190 14.93 2.53 6.90
CA LEU A 190 13.62 2.81 6.30
C LEU A 190 13.40 2.09 4.98
N ALA A 191 14.46 1.85 4.19
CA ALA A 191 14.38 1.05 2.97
C ALA A 191 14.12 -0.41 3.27
N ALA A 192 14.94 -1.02 4.13
CA ALA A 192 14.80 -2.41 4.50
C ALA A 192 13.44 -2.72 5.15
N VAL A 193 12.90 -1.83 5.99
CA VAL A 193 11.53 -2.00 6.55
C VAL A 193 10.47 -2.05 5.45
N ARG A 194 10.61 -1.26 4.38
CA ARG A 194 9.70 -1.34 3.22
C ARG A 194 9.86 -2.66 2.48
N ASP A 195 11.07 -3.20 2.40
CA ASP A 195 11.33 -4.48 1.71
C ASP A 195 10.74 -5.65 2.50
N LEU A 196 10.82 -5.62 3.85
CA LEU A 196 10.12 -6.57 4.72
C LEU A 196 8.60 -6.56 4.49
N GLN A 197 8.01 -5.37 4.36
CA GLN A 197 6.58 -5.20 4.06
C GLN A 197 6.18 -5.74 2.69
N GLN A 198 7.12 -5.86 1.75
CA GLN A 198 6.88 -6.33 0.39
C GLN A 198 7.13 -7.84 0.24
N GLY A 199 7.58 -8.54 1.30
CA GLY A 199 7.93 -9.97 1.24
C GLY A 199 9.13 -10.25 0.34
N THR A 200 9.89 -9.21 -0.02
CA THR A 200 11.15 -9.34 -0.72
C THR A 200 12.23 -9.44 0.33
N ASP A 201 12.49 -10.64 0.82
CA ASP A 201 13.73 -10.91 1.55
C ASP A 201 14.89 -10.43 0.67
N ALA A 202 15.53 -9.34 1.09
CA ALA A 202 16.73 -8.81 0.46
C ALA A 202 17.86 -9.83 0.66
N SER A 203 17.94 -10.76 -0.30
CA SER A 203 19.04 -11.61 -0.73
C SER A 203 19.91 -12.28 0.34
N ALA A 204 19.92 -13.61 0.30
CA ALA A 204 21.15 -14.36 0.49
C ALA A 204 22.25 -13.83 -0.45
N PRO A 205 23.47 -13.59 0.06
CA PRO A 205 24.69 -13.78 -0.69
C PRO A 205 25.33 -15.07 -0.21
N THR A 206 25.33 -16.08 -1.08
CA THR A 206 26.24 -17.21 -0.99
C THR A 206 27.56 -16.76 -1.58
N GLU A 207 28.58 -16.58 -0.74
CA GLU A 207 29.97 -16.94 -1.06
C GLU A 207 30.63 -17.47 0.22
#